data_AF-A0A935RS74-F1
#
_entry.id   AF-A0A935RS74-F1
#
_cell.length_a   1.000
_cell.length_b   1.000
_cell.length_c   1.000
_cell.angle_alpha   90.00
_cell.angle_beta   90.00
_cell.angle_gamma   90.00
#
_symmetry.space_group_name_H-M   'P 1'
#
loop_
_entity.id
_entity.type
_entity.pdbx_description
1 polymer ?
#
loop_
_entity_poly.entity_id
_entity_poly.type
_entity_poly.pdbx_seq_one_letter_code
_entity_poly.pdbx_strand_id
1 'polypeptide(L)'
;MTFNNRLTETNSMDGFPDIGRGKVTGSRADNGKFRAPTLRNIKYSAPYMHDGRFKTLDDVINHYKSGGKTHQMLTRCFTRWPLTNIILKALKAFIETFNGALFIKILTFRIRLK
;
A
#
# COMPACT_ATOMS: atom_id res chain seq x y z
N MET A 1 -5.37 -4.08 12.34
CA MET A 1 -4.12 -3.31 12.46
C MET A 1 -4.17 -2.10 11.52
N THR A 2 -3.74 -0.91 11.96
CA THR A 2 -3.60 0.30 11.12
C THR A 2 -2.19 0.86 11.21
N PHE A 3 -1.69 1.46 10.13
CA PHE A 3 -0.35 2.02 10.07
C PHE A 3 -0.26 3.19 9.10
N ASN A 4 0.79 3.99 9.24
CA ASN A 4 1.13 5.04 8.31
C ASN A 4 2.16 4.51 7.29
N ASN A 5 1.88 4.70 6.01
CA ASN A 5 2.70 4.19 4.90
C ASN A 5 3.83 5.13 4.44
N ARG A 6 4.09 6.24 5.16
CA ARG A 6 5.10 7.25 4.76
C ARG A 6 4.89 7.80 3.35
N LEU A 7 3.62 7.91 2.92
CA LEU A 7 3.24 8.44 1.60
C LEU A 7 3.19 9.96 1.56
N THR A 8 3.03 10.61 2.70
CA THR A 8 2.89 12.07 2.79
C THR A 8 4.04 12.63 3.62
N GLU A 9 4.72 13.62 3.06
CA GLU A 9 5.70 14.44 3.79
C GLU A 9 4.96 15.42 4.68
N THR A 10 5.16 15.32 5.98
CA THR A 10 4.70 16.31 6.95
C THR A 10 5.60 16.25 8.18
N ASN A 11 5.76 17.39 8.85
CA ASN A 11 6.49 17.49 10.13
C ASN A 11 5.52 17.58 11.32
N SER A 12 4.20 17.53 11.08
CA SER A 12 3.17 17.65 12.10
C SER A 12 2.11 16.55 11.96
N MET A 13 1.60 16.08 13.10
CA MET A 13 0.47 15.15 13.19
C MET A 13 -0.81 15.71 12.57
N ASP A 14 -0.93 17.04 12.48
CA ASP A 14 -2.09 17.72 11.90
C ASP A 14 -1.84 18.13 10.43
N GLY A 15 -0.65 17.85 9.89
CA GLY A 15 -0.29 18.19 8.51
C GLY A 15 -0.66 17.14 7.47
N PHE A 16 -1.42 16.10 7.83
CA PHE A 16 -1.90 15.11 6.85
C PHE A 16 -3.13 15.65 6.10
N PRO A 17 -3.11 15.71 4.75
CA PRO A 17 -4.28 16.09 3.97
C PRO A 17 -5.49 15.17 4.20
N ASP A 18 -5.23 13.88 4.42
CA ASP A 18 -6.21 12.92 4.93
C ASP A 18 -5.74 12.31 6.24
N ILE A 19 -6.46 12.62 7.32
CA ILE A 19 -6.13 12.14 8.66
C ILE A 19 -6.55 10.68 8.90
N GLY A 20 -7.27 10.04 7.98
CA GLY A 20 -7.55 8.59 8.03
C GLY A 20 -8.23 8.15 9.33
N ARG A 21 -7.62 7.20 10.06
CA ARG A 21 -8.13 6.68 11.34
C ARG A 21 -8.42 7.77 12.38
N GLY A 22 -7.68 8.88 12.35
CA GLY A 22 -7.90 10.03 13.25
C GLY A 22 -9.33 10.59 13.19
N LYS A 23 -10.01 10.50 12.04
CA LYS A 23 -11.43 10.91 11.90
C LYS A 23 -12.37 10.10 12.79
N VAL A 24 -12.02 8.85 13.07
CA VAL A 24 -12.85 7.90 13.84
C VAL A 24 -12.50 7.97 15.32
N THR A 25 -11.21 8.07 15.65
CA THR A 25 -10.75 8.01 17.04
C THR A 25 -10.65 9.37 17.72
N GLY A 26 -10.60 10.46 16.96
CA GLY A 26 -10.35 11.82 17.48
C GLY A 26 -8.92 12.03 18.01
N SER A 27 -8.07 10.99 17.98
CA SER A 27 -6.70 11.06 18.49
C SER A 27 -5.74 11.48 17.39
N ARG A 28 -5.00 12.58 17.63
CA ARG A 28 -3.95 13.06 16.72
C ARG A 28 -2.87 12.01 16.44
N ALA A 29 -2.62 11.11 17.39
CA ALA A 29 -1.66 10.02 17.22
C ALA A 29 -2.09 8.99 16.16
N ASP A 30 -3.36 9.00 15.74
CA ASP A 30 -3.89 8.14 14.68
C ASP A 30 -4.01 8.83 13.32
N ASN A 31 -3.64 10.12 13.23
CA ASN A 31 -3.65 10.85 11.97
C ASN A 31 -2.70 10.21 10.94
N GLY A 32 -3.19 10.07 9.71
CA GLY A 32 -2.46 9.46 8.61
C GLY A 32 -2.27 7.95 8.71
N LYS A 33 -2.90 7.27 9.69
CA LYS A 33 -2.94 5.81 9.74
C LYS A 33 -4.12 5.27 8.95
N PHE A 34 -3.86 4.22 8.16
CA PHE A 34 -4.85 3.53 7.36
C PHE A 34 -4.85 2.04 7.66
N ARG A 35 -5.97 1.37 7.36
CA ARG A 35 -6.07 -0.08 7.52
C ARG A 35 -5.19 -0.78 6.49
N ALA A 36 -4.53 -1.85 6.91
CA ALA A 36 -3.84 -2.76 5.99
C ALA A 36 -4.84 -3.32 4.95
N PRO A 37 -4.61 -3.14 3.64
CA PRO A 37 -5.40 -3.84 2.63
C PRO A 37 -5.03 -5.33 2.59
N THR A 38 -5.93 -6.16 2.07
CA THR A 38 -5.64 -7.58 1.81
C THR A 38 -4.81 -7.72 0.52
N LEU A 39 -3.94 -8.74 0.44
CA LEU A 39 -3.18 -9.04 -0.78
C LEU A 39 -3.91 -9.98 -1.77
N ARG A 40 -5.09 -10.49 -1.40
CA ARG A 40 -5.88 -11.38 -2.27
C ARG A 40 -6.35 -10.63 -3.53
N ASN A 41 -6.10 -11.20 -4.70
CA ASN A 41 -6.44 -10.64 -6.01
C ASN A 41 -5.91 -9.21 -6.24
N ILE A 42 -4.79 -8.86 -5.59
CA ILE A 42 -4.27 -7.49 -5.58
C ILE A 42 -3.92 -6.98 -6.98
N LYS A 43 -3.56 -7.87 -7.91
CA LYS A 43 -3.27 -7.50 -9.30
C LYS A 43 -4.42 -6.78 -10.01
N TYR A 44 -5.66 -6.99 -9.56
CA TYR A 44 -6.86 -6.43 -10.16
C TYR A 44 -7.44 -5.23 -9.40
N SER A 45 -6.74 -4.75 -8.37
CA SER A 45 -7.21 -3.65 -7.52
C SER A 45 -6.45 -2.35 -7.77
N ALA A 46 -5.76 -2.22 -8.90
CA ALA A 46 -5.16 -0.95 -9.28
C ALA A 46 -6.25 0.14 -9.44
N PRO A 47 -5.98 1.40 -9.08
CA PRO A 47 -4.72 1.90 -8.52
C PRO A 47 -4.52 1.58 -7.02
N TYR A 48 -3.27 1.61 -6.55
CA TYR A 48 -2.86 1.15 -5.21
C TYR A 48 -2.70 2.29 -4.19
N MET A 49 -2.63 1.91 -2.90
CA MET A 49 -2.63 2.78 -1.71
C MET A 49 -4.01 3.38 -1.40
N HIS A 50 -4.09 4.15 -0.30
CA HIS A 50 -5.35 4.73 0.18
C HIS A 50 -5.85 5.90 -0.68
N ASP A 51 -4.97 6.46 -1.52
CA ASP A 51 -5.25 7.60 -2.38
C ASP A 51 -5.04 7.29 -3.87
N GLY A 52 -4.77 6.03 -4.22
CA GLY A 52 -4.66 5.59 -5.61
C GLY A 52 -3.49 6.18 -6.41
N ARG A 53 -2.45 6.73 -5.75
CA ARG A 53 -1.36 7.41 -6.49
C ARG A 53 -0.46 6.47 -7.29
N PHE A 54 -0.42 5.18 -6.94
CA PHE A 54 0.44 4.19 -7.59
C PHE A 54 -0.35 3.37 -8.61
N LYS A 55 0.15 3.32 -9.84
CA LYS A 55 -0.51 2.61 -10.94
C LYS A 55 -0.14 1.14 -10.98
N THR A 56 1.06 0.80 -10.50
CA THR A 56 1.60 -0.56 -10.57
C THR A 56 2.02 -1.07 -9.19
N LEU A 57 2.08 -2.40 -9.03
CA LEU A 57 2.67 -3.02 -7.84
C LEU A 57 4.17 -2.70 -7.73
N ASP A 58 4.83 -2.42 -8.84
CA ASP A 58 6.25 -2.06 -8.85
C ASP A 58 6.48 -0.70 -8.18
N ASP A 59 5.59 0.26 -8.41
CA ASP A 59 5.62 1.55 -7.70
C ASP A 59 5.48 1.37 -6.19
N VAL A 60 4.57 0.48 -5.77
CA VAL A 60 4.35 0.12 -4.36
C VAL A 60 5.61 -0.49 -3.75
N ILE A 61 6.22 -1.46 -4.44
CA ILE A 61 7.42 -2.14 -3.95
C ILE A 61 8.60 -1.16 -3.89
N ASN A 62 8.76 -0.30 -4.89
CA ASN A 62 9.80 0.72 -4.93
C ASN A 62 9.65 1.73 -3.79
N HIS A 63 8.42 2.13 -3.48
CA HIS A 63 8.12 2.98 -2.32
C HIS A 63 8.65 2.37 -1.02
N TYR A 64 8.30 1.11 -0.73
CA TYR A 64 8.79 0.43 0.48
C TYR A 64 10.30 0.17 0.45
N LYS A 65 10.87 -0.16 -0.72
CA LYS A 65 12.33 -0.33 -0.89
C LYS A 65 13.10 0.93 -0.54
N SER A 66 12.55 2.11 -0.84
CA SER A 66 13.17 3.40 -0.54
C SER A 66 13.15 3.77 0.97
N GLY A 67 12.28 3.13 1.76
CA GLY A 67 11.98 3.52 3.14
C GLY A 67 10.83 4.54 3.26
N GLY A 68 10.21 4.89 2.13
CA GLY A 68 9.15 5.89 2.04
C GLY A 68 9.67 7.31 2.29
N LYS A 69 8.74 8.25 2.43
CA LYS A 69 9.10 9.64 2.70
C LYS A 69 9.49 9.86 4.17
N THR A 70 10.42 10.78 4.38
CA THR A 70 10.91 11.13 5.72
C THR A 70 9.80 11.82 6.51
N HIS A 71 9.61 11.39 7.76
CA HIS A 71 8.73 12.05 8.72
C HIS A 71 9.47 12.12 10.04
N GLN A 72 9.65 13.31 10.60
CA GLN A 72 10.43 13.51 11.83
C GLN A 72 9.86 12.73 13.03
N MET A 73 8.55 12.47 13.03
CA MET A 73 7.85 11.82 14.16
C MET A 73 7.61 10.31 13.99
N LEU A 74 8.08 9.65 12.92
CA LEU A 74 7.83 8.21 12.70
C LEU A 74 9.02 7.35 13.14
N THR A 75 8.70 6.26 13.84
CA THR A 75 9.64 5.27 14.39
C THR A 75 10.61 4.73 13.33
N ARG A 76 11.84 4.47 13.78
CA ARG A 76 13.05 3.99 13.05
C ARG A 76 12.92 2.64 12.31
N CYS A 77 11.70 2.12 12.14
CA CYS A 77 11.40 0.78 11.62
C CYS A 77 11.31 0.70 10.08
N PHE A 78 11.10 1.82 9.37
CA PHE A 78 11.23 1.85 7.90
C PHE A 78 12.65 2.24 7.53
N THR A 79 13.55 1.26 7.56
CA THR A 79 14.89 1.41 7.00
C THR A 79 14.86 1.08 5.52
N ARG A 80 15.76 1.71 4.75
CA ARG A 80 15.99 1.35 3.36
C ARG A 80 16.36 -0.14 3.32
N TRP A 81 15.59 -0.94 2.60
CA TRP A 81 15.88 -2.37 2.46
C TRP A 81 16.70 -2.60 1.18
N PRO A 82 17.93 -3.13 1.27
CA PRO A 82 18.72 -3.49 0.10
C PRO A 82 18.15 -4.77 -0.54
N LEU A 83 17.06 -4.65 -1.28
CA LEU A 83 16.47 -5.77 -2.01
C LEU A 83 17.33 -6.07 -3.24
N THR A 84 17.96 -7.24 -3.24
CA THR A 84 18.60 -7.80 -4.44
C THR A 84 17.52 -8.13 -5.49
N ASN A 85 17.90 -8.19 -6.77
CA ASN A 85 16.98 -8.53 -7.85
C ASN A 85 16.34 -9.92 -7.68
N ILE A 86 17.03 -10.84 -7.01
CA ILE A 86 16.53 -12.18 -6.72
C ILE A 86 15.35 -12.11 -5.74
N ILE A 87 15.52 -11.42 -4.61
CA ILE A 87 14.47 -11.27 -3.60
C ILE A 87 13.28 -10.50 -4.18
N LEU A 88 13.53 -9.47 -4.99
CA LEU A 88 12.47 -8.72 -5.67
C LEU A 88 11.61 -9.63 -6.57
N LYS A 89 12.25 -10.49 -7.38
CA LYS A 89 11.53 -11.45 -8.24
C LYS A 89 10.75 -12.47 -7.43
N ALA A 90 11.37 -13.02 -6.38
CA ALA A 90 10.71 -13.98 -5.48
C ALA A 90 9.50 -13.36 -4.78
N LEU A 91 9.62 -12.12 -4.29
CA LEU A 91 8.52 -11.39 -3.66
C LEU A 91 7.35 -11.18 -4.64
N LYS A 92 7.64 -10.74 -5.86
CA LYS A 92 6.60 -10.59 -6.89
C LYS A 92 5.92 -11.91 -7.21
N ALA A 93 6.69 -12.97 -7.42
CA ALA A 93 6.16 -14.30 -7.67
C ALA A 93 5.26 -14.79 -6.52
N PHE A 94 5.69 -14.56 -5.28
CA PHE A 94 4.90 -14.87 -4.09
C PHE A 94 3.59 -14.08 -4.04
N ILE A 95 3.62 -12.77 -4.28
CA ILE A 95 2.42 -11.92 -4.32
C ILE A 95 1.44 -12.40 -5.41
N GLU A 96 1.96 -12.81 -6.57
CA GLU A 96 1.15 -13.33 -7.67
C GLU A 96 0.39 -14.60 -7.28
N THR A 97 0.86 -15.39 -6.31
CA THR A 97 0.14 -16.58 -5.81
C THR A 97 -1.19 -16.25 -5.13
N PHE A 98 -1.39 -15.00 -4.68
CA PHE A 98 -2.63 -14.57 -4.05
C PHE A 98 -3.75 -14.24 -5.06
N ASN A 99 -3.47 -14.36 -6.36
CA ASN A 99 -4.45 -14.13 -7.43
C ASN A 99 -5.15 -15.46 -7.77
N GLY A 100 -6.41 -15.61 -7.34
CA GLY A 100 -7.17 -16.84 -7.52
C GLY A 100 -7.74 -17.00 -8.95
N ALA A 101 -7.66 -18.21 -9.51
CA ALA A 101 -8.15 -18.54 -10.85
C ALA A 101 -9.67 -18.27 -11.05
N LEU A 102 -10.47 -18.32 -9.98
CA LEU A 102 -11.91 -18.08 -10.04
C LEU A 102 -12.25 -16.61 -10.36
N PHE A 103 -11.40 -15.67 -9.95
CA PHE A 103 -11.61 -14.23 -10.20
C PHE A 103 -11.50 -13.89 -11.69
N ILE A 104 -10.58 -14.56 -12.41
CA ILE A 104 -10.39 -14.40 -13.85
C ILE A 104 -11.63 -14.88 -14.64
N LYS A 105 -12.27 -15.98 -14.22
CA LYS A 105 -13.46 -16.51 -14.90
C LYS A 105 -14.66 -15.55 -14.77
N ILE A 106 -14.88 -14.97 -13.60
CA ILE A 106 -16.02 -14.07 -13.35
C ILE A 106 -15.86 -12.74 -14.10
N LEU A 107 -14.65 -12.16 -14.11
CA LEU A 107 -14.41 -10.89 -14.81
C LEU A 107 -14.55 -11.06 -16.34
N THR A 108 -14.05 -12.16 -16.89
CA THR A 108 -14.15 -12.47 -18.32
C THR A 108 -15.60 -12.73 -18.77
N PHE A 109 -16.40 -13.40 -17.93
CA PHE A 109 -17.81 -13.66 -18.24
C PHE A 109 -18.65 -12.37 -18.26
N ARG A 110 -18.34 -11.42 -17.37
CA ARG A 110 -19.07 -10.15 -17.25
C ARG A 110 -18.79 -9.16 -18.41
N ILE A 111 -17.64 -9.28 -19.08
CA ILE A 111 -17.28 -8.46 -20.25
C ILE A 111 -17.89 -9.01 -21.55
N ARG A 112 -18.10 -10.34 -21.64
CA ARG A 112 -18.71 -11.00 -22.81
C ARG A 112 -20.25 -10.89 -22.89
N LEU A 113 -20.90 -10.35 -21.86
CA LEU A 113 -22.36 -10.18 -21.79
C LEU A 113 -22.82 -8.73 -22.00
N LYS A 114 -21.99 -7.90 -22.63
CA LYS A 114 -22.33 -6.54 -23.06
C LYS A 114 -22.12 -6.38 -24.54
#